data_AF-A0A1C5NU31-F1
#
_entry.id   AF-A0A1C5NU31-F1
#
_cell.length_a   1.000
_cell.length_b   1.000
_cell.length_c   1.000
_cell.angle_alpha   90.00
_cell.angle_beta   90.00
_cell.angle_gamma   90.00
#
_symmetry.space_group_name_H-M   'P 1'
#
loop_
_entity.id
_entity.type
_entity.pdbx_description
1 polymer ?
#
loop_
_entity_poly.entity_id
_entity_poly.type
_entity_poly.pdbx_seq_one_letter_code
_entity_poly.pdbx_strand_id
1 'polypeptide(L)'
;MVFELNGKFMTTILSDNTAGMILENILLAMEGIKFSKSQASGIVGSENRLEKLVESGKIRAEKKADCQNGKWFCNGADVLRYCSYKKRHKKRNKSKSL
;
A
#
# COMPACT_ATOMS: atom_id res chain seq x y z
N MET A 1 -19.16 20.44 16.99
CA MET A 1 -18.82 19.65 18.19
C MET A 1 -17.54 18.89 17.87
N VAL A 2 -16.60 18.77 18.80
CA VAL A 2 -15.33 18.04 18.60
C VAL A 2 -15.38 16.80 19.50
N PHE A 3 -15.03 15.62 18.99
CA PHE A 3 -15.05 14.33 19.70
C PHE A 3 -13.74 13.57 19.46
N GLU A 4 -13.34 12.70 20.39
CA GLU A 4 -12.10 11.93 20.28
C GLU A 4 -12.38 10.49 19.80
N LEU A 5 -11.61 10.01 18.82
CA LEU A 5 -11.65 8.63 18.32
C LEU A 5 -10.21 8.11 18.19
N ASN A 6 -9.89 6.99 18.86
CA ASN A 6 -8.56 6.35 18.82
C ASN A 6 -7.39 7.32 19.09
N GLY A 7 -7.56 8.27 20.02
CA GLY A 7 -6.52 9.24 20.39
C GLY A 7 -6.39 10.44 19.44
N LYS A 8 -7.37 10.66 18.54
CA LYS A 8 -7.42 11.83 17.65
C LYS A 8 -8.73 12.59 17.78
N PHE A 9 -8.63 13.92 17.82
CA PHE A 9 -9.79 14.82 17.83
C PHE A 9 -10.40 14.98 16.43
N MET A 10 -11.71 14.77 16.33
CA MET A 10 -12.55 14.80 15.13
C MET A 10 -13.66 15.84 15.31
N THR A 11 -14.15 16.48 14.24
CA THR A 11 -15.23 17.47 14.35
C THR A 11 -16.55 16.96 13.75
N THR A 12 -17.69 17.42 14.26
CA THR A 12 -19.05 17.07 13.79
C THR A 12 -19.54 17.99 12.67
N ILE A 13 -18.68 18.81 12.06
CA ILE A 13 -19.07 19.59 10.88
C ILE A 13 -19.07 18.58 9.72
N LEU A 14 -20.24 18.35 9.15
CA LEU A 14 -20.60 17.11 8.47
C LEU A 14 -20.03 16.94 7.04
N SER A 15 -18.85 17.47 6.72
CA SER A 15 -18.27 17.39 5.37
C SER A 15 -16.76 17.64 5.33
N ASP A 16 -16.01 16.99 6.22
CA ASP A 16 -14.55 17.06 6.24
C ASP A 16 -13.96 16.15 5.12
N ASN A 17 -14.33 16.41 3.86
CA ASN A 17 -13.75 15.87 2.61
C ASN A 17 -12.25 16.21 2.44
N THR A 18 -11.56 16.55 3.53
CA THR A 18 -10.14 16.78 3.57
C THR A 18 -9.42 15.49 3.17
N ALA A 19 -8.40 15.61 2.33
CA ALA A 19 -7.64 14.48 1.82
C ALA A 19 -7.12 13.54 2.93
N GLY A 20 -6.82 14.07 4.12
CA GLY A 20 -6.38 13.30 5.27
C GLY A 20 -7.43 12.31 5.79
N MET A 21 -8.69 12.74 5.96
CA MET A 21 -9.76 11.87 6.45
C MET A 21 -10.16 10.81 5.42
N ILE A 22 -10.20 11.19 4.14
CA ILE A 22 -10.45 10.22 3.05
C ILE A 22 -9.35 9.17 3.02
N LEU A 23 -8.08 9.59 3.13
CA LEU A 23 -6.95 8.67 3.17
C LEU A 23 -7.01 7.75 4.40
N GLU A 24 -7.35 8.28 5.58
CA GLU A 24 -7.49 7.49 6.80
C GLU A 24 -8.60 6.44 6.67
N ASN A 25 -9.76 6.83 6.15
CA ASN A 25 -10.86 5.90 5.90
C ASN A 25 -10.48 4.79 4.90
N ILE A 26 -9.76 5.13 3.82
CA ILE A 26 -9.26 4.14 2.85
C ILE A 26 -8.31 3.16 3.53
N LEU A 27 -7.37 3.66 4.32
CA LEU A 27 -6.39 2.81 5.00
C LEU A 27 -7.07 1.88 6.02
N LEU A 28 -8.02 2.40 6.81
CA LEU A 28 -8.80 1.60 7.76
C LEU A 28 -9.59 0.49 7.07
N ALA A 29 -10.26 0.80 5.94
CA ALA A 29 -10.99 -0.19 5.16
C ALA A 29 -10.07 -1.29 4.60
N MET A 30 -8.80 -0.97 4.36
CA MET A 30 -7.80 -1.87 3.78
C MET A 30 -7.02 -2.68 4.83
N GLU A 31 -7.19 -2.40 6.13
CA GLU A 31 -6.49 -3.06 7.23
C GLU A 31 -6.76 -4.58 7.26
N GLY A 32 -7.98 -5.01 6.93
CA GLY A 32 -8.37 -6.42 6.87
C GLY A 32 -8.12 -7.10 5.51
N ILE A 33 -7.69 -6.34 4.50
CA ILE A 33 -7.51 -6.84 3.13
C ILE A 33 -6.06 -7.26 2.93
N LYS A 34 -5.85 -8.39 2.22
CA LYS A 34 -4.53 -8.93 1.92
C LYS A 34 -4.24 -8.87 0.43
N PHE A 35 -3.06 -8.36 0.06
CA PHE A 35 -2.55 -8.38 -1.31
C PHE A 35 -1.56 -9.53 -1.51
N SER A 36 -1.57 -10.13 -2.69
CA SER A 36 -0.50 -11.05 -3.11
C SER A 36 0.82 -10.29 -3.33
N LYS A 37 1.96 -11.01 -3.31
CA LYS A 37 3.30 -10.44 -3.60
C LYS A 37 3.31 -9.59 -4.88
N SER A 38 2.69 -10.10 -5.95
CA SER A 38 2.64 -9.44 -7.26
C SER A 38 1.81 -8.15 -7.23
N GLN A 39 0.65 -8.16 -6.56
CA GLN A 39 -0.16 -6.95 -6.39
C GLN A 39 0.59 -5.91 -5.55
N ALA A 40 1.14 -6.33 -4.42
CA ALA A 40 1.86 -5.45 -3.51
C ALA A 40 3.11 -4.84 -4.17
N SER A 41 3.88 -5.62 -4.92
CA SER A 41 5.07 -5.13 -5.62
C SER A 41 4.72 -4.15 -6.72
N GLY A 42 3.61 -4.36 -7.43
CA GLY A 42 3.07 -3.41 -8.41
C GLY A 42 2.67 -2.08 -7.78
N ILE A 43 2.06 -2.09 -6.59
CA ILE A 43 1.61 -0.89 -5.87
C ILE A 43 2.77 -0.11 -5.24
N VAL A 44 3.70 -0.82 -4.59
CA VAL A 44 4.90 -0.25 -3.96
C VAL A 44 5.95 0.18 -5.01
N GLY A 45 5.85 -0.36 -6.22
CA GLY A 45 6.61 0.02 -7.41
C GLY A 45 7.76 -0.93 -7.78
N SER A 46 8.20 -1.80 -6.87
CA SER A 46 9.10 -2.93 -7.19
C SER A 46 9.07 -4.02 -6.12
N GLU A 47 9.44 -5.23 -6.51
CA GLU A 47 9.51 -6.39 -5.61
C GLU A 47 10.63 -6.26 -4.58
N ASN A 48 11.83 -5.86 -4.99
CA ASN A 48 12.96 -5.60 -4.07
C ASN A 48 12.59 -4.51 -3.01
N ARG A 49 11.85 -3.47 -3.40
CA ARG A 49 11.38 -2.46 -2.44
C ARG A 49 10.35 -3.05 -1.47
N LEU A 50 9.42 -3.87 -1.96
CA LEU A 50 8.47 -4.57 -1.11
C LEU A 50 9.19 -5.45 -0.08
N GLU A 51 10.15 -6.26 -0.52
CA GLU A 51 10.93 -7.15 0.35
C GLU A 51 11.65 -6.37 1.46
N LYS A 52 12.35 -5.28 1.13
CA LYS A 52 12.97 -4.40 2.13
C LYS A 52 11.98 -3.81 3.13
N LEU A 53 10.78 -3.46 2.68
CA LEU A 53 9.73 -2.92 3.57
C LEU A 53 9.17 -4.00 4.51
N VAL A 54 9.06 -5.24 4.03
CA VAL A 54 8.67 -6.38 4.86
C VAL A 54 9.77 -6.74 5.86
N GLU A 55 11.02 -6.83 5.41
CA GLU A 55 12.20 -7.11 6.27
C GLU A 55 12.39 -6.04 7.36
N SER A 56 12.11 -4.78 7.04
CA SER A 56 12.16 -3.69 8.03
C SER A 56 10.91 -3.58 8.91
N GLY A 57 9.95 -4.50 8.78
CA GLY A 57 8.73 -4.54 9.59
C GLY A 57 7.71 -3.44 9.28
N LYS A 58 7.87 -2.71 8.17
CA LYS A 58 6.98 -1.62 7.75
C LYS A 58 5.74 -2.11 7.03
N ILE A 59 5.82 -3.28 6.39
CA ILE A 59 4.69 -3.97 5.79
C ILE A 59 4.54 -5.32 6.46
N ARG A 60 3.40 -5.54 7.12
CA ARG A 60 3.05 -6.83 7.68
C ARG A 60 2.78 -7.81 6.55
N ALA A 61 3.52 -8.91 6.52
CA ALA A 61 3.34 -9.96 5.53
C ALA A 61 3.30 -11.33 6.21
N GLU A 62 2.37 -12.17 5.76
CA GLU A 62 2.26 -13.56 6.17
C GLU A 62 2.70 -14.46 5.01
N LYS A 63 3.66 -15.35 5.29
CA LYS A 63 4.11 -16.38 4.36
C LYS A 63 3.43 -17.69 4.78
N LYS A 64 2.52 -18.22 3.94
CA LYS A 64 1.75 -19.45 4.29
C LYS A 64 2.61 -20.72 4.42
N ALA A 65 3.80 -20.72 3.84
CA ALA A 65 4.73 -21.85 3.89
C ALA A 65 6.15 -21.31 3.81
N ASP A 66 7.08 -21.87 4.58
CA ASP A 66 8.46 -21.35 4.62
C ASP A 66 9.32 -21.70 3.39
N CYS A 67 8.70 -22.24 2.33
CA CYS A 67 9.35 -22.47 1.06
C CYS A 67 9.55 -21.17 0.26
N GLN A 68 10.57 -21.14 -0.62
CA GLN A 68 10.88 -19.97 -1.46
C GLN A 68 9.69 -19.52 -2.33
N ASN A 69 8.80 -20.46 -2.70
CA ASN A 69 7.61 -20.22 -3.51
C ASN A 69 6.30 -20.13 -2.70
N GLY A 70 6.40 -19.94 -1.38
CA GLY A 70 5.24 -19.78 -0.52
C GLY A 70 4.36 -18.61 -0.98
N LYS A 71 3.05 -18.71 -0.83
CA LYS A 71 2.15 -17.57 -1.11
C LYS A 71 2.35 -16.51 -0.03
N TRP A 72 2.80 -15.32 -0.44
CA TRP A 72 2.90 -14.15 0.42
C TRP A 72 1.59 -13.37 0.40
N PHE A 73 1.16 -12.95 1.58
CA PHE A 73 0.03 -12.07 1.75
C PHE A 73 0.48 -10.85 2.55
N CYS A 74 0.47 -9.68 1.90
CA CYS A 74 0.85 -8.41 2.51
C CYS A 74 -0.40 -7.65 2.96
N ASN A 75 -0.34 -6.97 4.10
CA ASN A 75 -1.43 -6.13 4.60
C ASN A 75 -1.72 -4.98 3.62
N GLY A 76 -3.00 -4.76 3.33
CA GLY A 76 -3.44 -3.76 2.36
C GLY A 76 -3.17 -2.32 2.76
N ALA A 77 -3.42 -1.98 4.02
CA ALA A 77 -3.19 -0.64 4.55
C ALA A 77 -1.69 -0.28 4.49
N ASP A 78 -0.82 -1.18 4.94
CA ASP A 78 0.63 -0.94 4.93
C ASP A 78 1.16 -0.77 3.49
N VAL A 79 0.70 -1.61 2.56
CA VAL A 79 1.06 -1.52 1.13
C VAL A 79 0.66 -0.17 0.54
N LEU A 80 -0.55 0.31 0.84
CA LEU A 80 -1.02 1.61 0.37
C LEU A 80 -0.27 2.78 1.03
N ARG A 81 0.14 2.63 2.29
CA ARG A 81 0.96 3.63 3.01
C ARG A 81 2.30 3.90 2.32
N TYR A 82 2.90 2.86 1.72
CA TYR A 82 4.17 2.93 1.01
C TYR A 82 4.03 2.85 -0.52
N CYS A 83 2.83 3.12 -1.05
CA CYS A 83 2.59 3.09 -2.48
C CYS A 83 3.54 4.06 -3.20
N SER A 84 3.97 3.68 -4.41
CA SER A 84 4.81 4.53 -5.24
C SER A 84 4.16 4.71 -6.60
N TYR A 85 3.50 5.86 -6.78
CA TYR A 85 3.05 6.27 -8.10
C TYR A 85 4.26 6.73 -8.92
N LYS A 86 4.79 5.83 -9.76
CA LYS A 86 5.70 6.22 -10.84
C LYS A 86 4.89 6.31 -12.13
N LYS A 87 4.83 7.49 -12.76
CA LYS A 87 4.37 7.60 -14.15
C LYS A 87 5.21 6.63 -14.96
N ARG A 88 4.59 5.61 -15.55
CA ARG A 88 5.29 4.70 -16.47
C ARG A 88 5.90 5.57 -17.57
N HIS A 89 7.21 5.78 -17.54
CA HIS A 89 7.90 6.36 -18.68
C HIS A 89 7.70 5.39 -19.84
N LYS A 90 6.94 5.81 -20.86
CA LYS A 90 6.69 5.02 -22.06
C LYS A 90 8.06 4.70 -22.65
N LYS A 91 8.48 3.43 -22.59
CA LYS A 91 9.72 3.00 -23.26
C LYS A 91 9.54 3.37 -24.74
N ARG A 92 10.32 4.34 -25.20
CA ARG A 92 10.36 4.70 -26.61
C ARG A 92 11.04 3.53 -27.31
N ASN A 93 10.27 2.69 -28.00
CA ASN A 93 10.82 1.59 -28.78
C ASN A 93 11.82 2.20 -29.78
N LYS A 94 13.12 1.97 -29.60
CA LYS A 94 14.09 2.19 -30.67
C LYS A 94 13.82 1.10 -31.69
N SER A 95 13.03 1.42 -32.71
CA SER A 95 12.95 0.61 -33.93
C SER A 95 14.38 0.39 -34.40
N LYS A 96 14.80 -0.88 -34.49
CA LYS A 96 16.07 -1.24 -35.10
C LYS A 96 15.97 -0.82 -36.57
N SER A 97 16.70 0.23 -36.97
CA SER A 97 16.95 0.51 -38.38
C SER A 97 17.84 -0.61 -38.90
N LEU A 98 17.28 -1.40 -39.84
CA LEU A 98 18.00 -2.33 -40.70
C LEU A 98 19.02 -1.58 -41.56
#